data_AF-A0A922X795-F1
#
_entry.id   AF-A0A922X795-F1
#
_cell.length_a   1.000
_cell.length_b   1.000
_cell.length_c   1.000
_cell.angle_alpha   90.00
_cell.angle_beta   90.00
_cell.angle_gamma   90.00
#
_symmetry.space_group_name_H-M   'P 1'
#
loop_
_entity.id
_entity.type
_entity.pdbx_description
1 polymer ?
#
loop_
_entity_poly.entity_id
_entity_poly.type
_entity_poly.pdbx_seq_one_letter_code
_entity_poly.pdbx_strand_id
1 'polypeptide(L)'
;MQFTRVPSTMLAVAAALAAAFVTAGCGQKEEAKPQVAAVPVPAAAPEVTVRLGHVAPLTGPQAHLGKDNENGARMAVDELNARGLEIGGAKVRFELLAEDDQADPKQGTIVAQKLVDAKVNGVIGHLNSGTTIPASKLYADAGIPQISGSATNPKYTQQGFKTAFRVMANDVQQGKILGGFAVQQLAAKTVAIVDDRSAYGQGLADEFEKAAVAAGAKVATREFTTDKATDFAAILTKIKSKKPDLVFYGGMDAQGGPMAKQMKTLGLKAKFLTGDGGCTPEFIKLGGDATEGQYCSLPGVPLEKMPGGKDFGDKFTAKYGQIQLYAPYVYDAVMVAADAMKRANSVDPTVYLPEIGKTDYPGVTARIQFDALGDLKGGSISLYRVKDGKWEYVETLGGEPAAGAQEAVAEAKEAVKEAAKATGEAAKAAGEAAKEMAREGVKAGAEAVKSAAEATKAAVDKK
;
A
#
# COMPACT_ATOMS: atom_id res chain seq x y z
N MET A 1 -48.38 9.63 -37.37
CA MET A 1 -49.19 8.49 -36.93
C MET A 1 -49.32 8.56 -35.41
N GLN A 2 -50.51 8.95 -34.95
CA GLN A 2 -51.02 8.80 -33.57
C GLN A 2 -51.12 7.29 -33.25
N PHE A 3 -50.94 6.79 -32.03
CA PHE A 3 -51.93 6.72 -30.94
C PHE A 3 -51.20 6.13 -29.69
N THR A 4 -51.09 6.86 -28.57
CA THR A 4 -51.91 6.84 -27.33
C THR A 4 -51.59 5.78 -26.26
N ARG A 5 -51.07 6.32 -25.15
CA ARG A 5 -51.28 6.07 -23.71
C ARG A 5 -52.51 5.27 -23.19
N VAL A 6 -52.27 4.55 -22.06
CA VAL A 6 -53.05 4.41 -20.78
C VAL A 6 -54.20 3.34 -20.76
N PRO A 7 -54.72 2.76 -19.61
CA PRO A 7 -54.47 2.89 -18.14
C PRO A 7 -54.38 1.58 -17.29
N SER A 8 -54.14 1.79 -15.98
CA SER A 8 -54.40 0.98 -14.77
C SER A 8 -55.80 0.33 -14.63
N THR A 9 -55.91 -0.81 -13.91
CA THR A 9 -56.88 -1.05 -12.80
C THR A 9 -56.76 -2.43 -12.12
N MET A 10 -56.82 -2.40 -10.77
CA MET A 10 -57.51 -3.30 -9.81
C MET A 10 -57.28 -4.82 -9.70
N LEU A 11 -56.78 -5.20 -8.50
CA LEU A 11 -57.44 -6.00 -7.44
C LEU A 11 -57.99 -7.41 -7.79
N ALA A 12 -57.37 -8.46 -7.24
CA ALA A 12 -58.08 -9.65 -6.74
C ALA A 12 -57.25 -10.37 -5.66
N VAL A 13 -57.78 -10.37 -4.45
CA VAL A 13 -57.39 -11.18 -3.30
C VAL A 13 -57.86 -12.62 -3.55
N ALA A 14 -57.00 -13.61 -3.32
CA ALA A 14 -57.43 -15.00 -3.13
C ALA A 14 -56.63 -15.61 -1.97
N ALA A 15 -57.28 -15.64 -0.81
CA ALA A 15 -56.87 -16.43 0.35
C ALA A 15 -57.24 -17.89 0.10
N ALA A 16 -56.31 -18.81 0.34
CA ALA A 16 -56.61 -20.25 0.44
C ALA A 16 -56.17 -20.73 1.82
N LEU A 17 -57.18 -20.99 2.67
CA LEU A 17 -57.06 -21.79 3.88
C LEU A 17 -56.74 -23.24 3.48
N ALA A 18 -55.81 -23.87 4.19
CA ALA A 18 -55.73 -25.33 4.28
C ALA A 18 -55.51 -25.72 5.75
N ALA A 19 -56.34 -26.68 6.18
CA ALA A 19 -56.76 -26.93 7.54
C ALA A 19 -55.72 -27.66 8.41
N ALA A 20 -55.81 -27.35 9.70
CA ALA A 20 -55.15 -28.04 10.80
C ALA A 20 -55.68 -29.47 10.98
N PHE A 21 -54.77 -30.44 11.13
CA PHE A 21 -55.06 -31.73 11.75
C PHE A 21 -54.60 -31.68 13.20
N VAL A 22 -55.58 -31.69 14.11
CA VAL A 22 -55.39 -31.86 15.55
C VAL A 22 -55.54 -33.35 15.84
N THR A 23 -54.46 -34.02 16.25
CA THR A 23 -54.55 -35.32 16.91
C THR A 23 -54.35 -35.14 18.40
N ALA A 24 -55.43 -35.32 19.15
CA ALA A 24 -55.45 -35.35 20.61
C ALA A 24 -54.77 -36.63 21.11
N GLY A 25 -53.68 -36.48 21.87
CA GLY A 25 -53.07 -37.54 22.66
C GLY A 25 -53.04 -37.14 24.13
N CYS A 26 -53.83 -37.81 24.96
CA CYS A 26 -53.77 -37.72 26.41
C CYS A 26 -52.60 -38.57 26.93
N GLY A 27 -51.70 -38.00 27.74
CA GLY A 27 -50.65 -38.76 28.42
C GLY A 27 -49.82 -37.91 29.38
N GLN A 28 -50.12 -38.06 30.68
CA GLN A 28 -49.36 -37.70 31.89
C GLN A 28 -48.77 -36.29 32.07
N LYS A 29 -49.25 -35.64 33.13
CA LYS A 29 -48.82 -34.36 33.67
C LYS A 29 -47.52 -34.57 34.48
N GLU A 30 -46.38 -34.23 33.90
CA GLU A 30 -45.09 -34.14 34.59
C GLU A 30 -44.80 -32.67 34.89
N GLU A 31 -44.55 -32.35 36.17
CA GLU A 31 -44.27 -30.99 36.63
C GLU A 31 -42.97 -30.47 36.00
N ALA A 32 -43.07 -29.35 35.27
CA ALA A 32 -41.93 -28.69 34.66
C ALA A 32 -40.96 -28.16 35.74
N LYS A 33 -39.73 -28.68 35.75
CA LYS A 33 -38.63 -28.12 36.55
C LYS A 33 -38.33 -26.68 36.11
N PRO A 34 -37.98 -25.77 37.04
CA PRO A 34 -37.66 -24.39 36.70
C PRO A 34 -36.46 -24.34 35.74
N GLN A 35 -36.69 -23.79 34.54
CA GLN A 35 -35.62 -23.46 33.59
C GLN A 35 -34.73 -22.38 34.23
N VAL A 36 -33.48 -22.74 34.52
CA VAL A 36 -32.42 -21.77 34.78
C VAL A 36 -32.31 -20.84 33.57
N ALA A 37 -32.55 -19.55 33.78
CA ALA A 37 -32.41 -18.53 32.77
C ALA A 37 -30.98 -18.57 32.18
N ALA A 38 -30.89 -18.75 30.87
CA ALA A 38 -29.62 -18.70 30.17
C ALA A 38 -28.98 -17.32 30.37
N VAL A 39 -27.73 -17.30 30.83
CA VAL A 39 -26.91 -16.08 30.89
C VAL A 39 -26.80 -15.54 29.47
N PRO A 40 -27.09 -14.24 29.21
CA PRO A 40 -26.95 -13.68 27.87
C PRO A 40 -25.50 -13.84 27.41
N VAL A 41 -25.29 -14.61 26.34
CA VAL A 41 -23.99 -14.59 25.65
C VAL A 41 -23.86 -13.20 25.04
N PRO A 42 -22.79 -12.43 25.34
CA PRO A 42 -22.60 -11.12 24.72
C PRO A 42 -22.57 -11.33 23.20
N ALA A 43 -23.41 -10.57 22.49
CA ALA A 43 -23.46 -10.62 21.03
C ALA A 43 -22.06 -10.34 20.48
N ALA A 44 -21.58 -11.21 19.57
CA ALA A 44 -20.31 -10.99 18.90
C ALA A 44 -20.35 -9.61 18.22
N ALA A 45 -19.31 -8.79 18.43
CA ALA A 45 -19.19 -7.49 17.79
C ALA A 45 -19.40 -7.65 16.27
N PRO A 46 -20.19 -6.78 15.62
CA PRO A 46 -20.43 -6.87 14.19
C PRO A 46 -19.08 -6.83 13.44
N GLU A 47 -18.93 -7.65 12.40
CA GLU A 47 -17.74 -7.64 11.54
C GLU A 47 -18.01 -6.76 10.31
N VAL A 48 -17.10 -5.85 10.01
CA VAL A 48 -17.12 -4.98 8.84
C VAL A 48 -15.94 -5.33 7.94
N THR A 49 -16.23 -5.53 6.65
CA THR A 49 -15.17 -5.72 5.64
C THR A 49 -14.73 -4.37 5.09
N VAL A 50 -13.44 -4.06 5.20
CA VAL A 50 -12.79 -2.90 4.58
C VAL A 50 -12.14 -3.35 3.29
N ARG A 51 -12.65 -2.86 2.16
CA ARG A 51 -12.10 -3.17 0.84
C ARG A 51 -11.08 -2.12 0.44
N LEU A 52 -9.84 -2.55 0.23
CA LEU A 52 -8.78 -1.72 -0.33
C LEU A 52 -8.55 -2.16 -1.78
N GLY A 53 -8.74 -1.25 -2.72
CA GLY A 53 -8.30 -1.47 -4.09
C GLY A 53 -6.78 -1.40 -4.16
N HIS A 54 -6.13 -2.33 -4.86
CA HIS A 54 -4.73 -2.21 -5.24
C HIS A 54 -4.63 -2.23 -6.76
N VAL A 55 -3.91 -1.28 -7.32
CA VAL A 55 -3.74 -1.22 -8.78
C VAL A 55 -2.28 -1.06 -9.16
N ALA A 56 -1.82 -1.91 -10.08
CA ALA A 56 -0.48 -1.90 -10.64
C ALA A 56 -0.49 -2.68 -11.98
N PRO A 57 0.58 -2.60 -12.80
CA PRO A 57 0.73 -3.47 -13.96
C PRO A 57 1.04 -4.89 -13.50
N LEU A 58 0.02 -5.75 -13.42
CA LEU A 58 0.19 -7.16 -13.03
C LEU A 58 0.54 -8.06 -14.23
N THR A 59 0.40 -7.52 -15.44
CA THR A 59 0.85 -8.15 -16.68
C THR A 59 1.72 -7.20 -17.50
N GLY A 60 2.35 -7.75 -18.55
CA GLY A 60 3.24 -7.00 -19.43
C GLY A 60 4.67 -6.86 -18.87
N PRO A 61 5.49 -5.98 -19.47
CA PRO A 61 6.93 -5.90 -19.18
C PRO A 61 7.28 -5.42 -17.76
N GLN A 62 6.32 -4.83 -17.03
CA GLN A 62 6.49 -4.30 -15.68
C GLN A 62 5.84 -5.19 -14.60
N ALA A 63 5.39 -6.40 -14.97
CA ALA A 63 4.65 -7.30 -14.08
C ALA A 63 5.40 -7.64 -12.78
N HIS A 64 6.74 -7.69 -12.81
CA HIS A 64 7.55 -7.92 -11.62
C HIS A 64 7.41 -6.79 -10.60
N LEU A 65 7.34 -5.54 -11.05
CA LEU A 65 7.08 -4.39 -10.17
C LEU A 65 5.64 -4.35 -9.69
N GLY A 66 4.66 -4.66 -10.55
CA GLY A 66 3.28 -4.74 -10.10
C GLY A 66 3.05 -5.83 -9.06
N LYS A 67 3.73 -6.98 -9.21
CA LYS A 67 3.67 -8.06 -8.21
C LYS A 67 4.41 -7.69 -6.93
N ASP A 68 5.52 -6.97 -7.00
CA ASP A 68 6.22 -6.40 -5.84
C ASP A 68 5.28 -5.50 -5.02
N ASN A 69 4.59 -4.58 -5.70
CA ASN A 69 3.59 -3.71 -5.09
C ASN A 69 2.44 -4.52 -4.45
N GLU A 70 1.85 -5.45 -5.20
CA GLU A 70 0.73 -6.26 -4.73
C GLU A 70 1.12 -7.07 -3.48
N ASN A 71 2.33 -7.63 -3.46
CA ASN A 71 2.85 -8.38 -2.33
C ASN A 71 3.06 -7.48 -1.10
N GLY A 72 3.56 -6.25 -1.28
CA GLY A 72 3.68 -5.26 -0.20
C GLY A 72 2.32 -4.92 0.43
N ALA A 73 1.32 -4.64 -0.41
CA ALA A 73 -0.05 -4.38 0.05
C ALA A 73 -0.66 -5.60 0.76
N ARG A 74 -0.47 -6.79 0.19
CA ARG A 74 -0.99 -8.04 0.73
C ARG A 74 -0.36 -8.39 2.08
N MET A 75 0.95 -8.17 2.24
CA MET A 75 1.63 -8.37 3.51
C MET A 75 1.04 -7.48 4.62
N ALA A 76 0.80 -6.20 4.33
CA ALA A 76 0.19 -5.28 5.28
C ALA A 76 -1.24 -5.71 5.66
N VAL A 77 -2.06 -6.10 4.68
CA VAL A 77 -3.43 -6.61 4.91
C VAL A 77 -3.42 -7.87 5.77
N ASP A 78 -2.52 -8.82 5.49
CA ASP A 78 -2.41 -10.06 6.26
C ASP A 78 -2.02 -9.77 7.73
N GLU A 79 -1.07 -8.86 7.96
CA GLU A 79 -0.67 -8.46 9.31
C GLU A 79 -1.77 -7.68 10.05
N LEU A 80 -2.50 -6.79 9.36
CA LEU A 80 -3.65 -6.08 9.93
C LEU A 80 -4.78 -7.05 10.34
N ASN A 81 -5.07 -8.03 9.50
CA ASN A 81 -6.08 -9.06 9.79
C ASN A 81 -5.64 -9.96 10.95
N ALA A 82 -4.36 -10.32 11.04
CA ALA A 82 -3.83 -11.10 12.16
C ALA A 82 -3.90 -10.33 13.49
N ARG A 83 -3.78 -8.99 13.46
CA ARG A 83 -3.91 -8.13 14.65
C ARG A 83 -5.34 -8.00 15.16
N GLY A 84 -6.35 -8.21 14.30
CA GLY A 84 -7.76 -8.12 14.67
C GLY A 84 -8.16 -6.73 15.17
N LEU A 85 -8.23 -5.75 14.26
CA LEU A 85 -8.60 -4.37 14.62
C LEU A 85 -10.09 -4.23 14.93
N GLU A 86 -10.42 -3.38 15.91
CA GLU A 86 -11.77 -2.84 16.09
C GLU A 86 -11.80 -1.35 15.72
N ILE A 87 -12.79 -0.96 14.92
CA ILE A 87 -13.03 0.42 14.48
C ILE A 87 -14.54 0.65 14.57
N GLY A 88 -14.97 1.72 15.23
CA GLY A 88 -16.39 2.05 15.39
C GLY A 88 -17.18 1.02 16.20
N GLY A 89 -16.52 0.25 17.07
CA GLY A 89 -17.15 -0.85 17.83
C GLY A 89 -17.43 -2.12 17.02
N ALA A 90 -16.88 -2.21 15.80
CA ALA A 90 -16.97 -3.38 14.94
C ALA A 90 -15.58 -3.99 14.72
N LYS A 91 -15.50 -5.32 14.63
CA LYS A 91 -14.30 -6.00 14.17
C LYS A 91 -14.09 -5.71 12.69
N VAL A 92 -12.86 -5.42 12.29
CA VAL A 92 -12.53 -5.09 10.91
C VAL A 92 -11.75 -6.22 10.26
N ARG A 93 -12.21 -6.64 9.08
CA ARG A 93 -11.48 -7.50 8.17
C ARG A 93 -11.11 -6.72 6.91
N PHE A 94 -9.82 -6.64 6.61
CA PHE A 94 -9.32 -6.04 5.38
C PHE A 94 -9.35 -7.04 4.23
N GLU A 95 -9.86 -6.60 3.09
CA GLU A 95 -9.89 -7.34 1.82
C GLU A 95 -9.15 -6.52 0.76
N LEU A 96 -8.17 -7.14 0.09
CA LEU A 96 -7.42 -6.50 -0.99
C LEU A 96 -8.02 -6.89 -2.35
N LEU A 97 -8.54 -5.91 -3.08
CA LEU A 97 -9.00 -6.07 -4.45
C LEU A 97 -7.89 -5.64 -5.41
N ALA A 98 -7.06 -6.59 -5.85
CA ALA A 98 -5.97 -6.34 -6.77
C ALA A 98 -6.48 -6.30 -8.22
N GLU A 99 -6.10 -5.27 -8.97
CA GLU A 99 -6.51 -5.04 -10.35
C GLU A 99 -5.31 -4.69 -11.24
N ASP A 100 -5.39 -5.13 -12.49
CA ASP A 100 -4.33 -4.97 -13.49
C ASP A 100 -4.62 -3.78 -14.42
N ASP A 101 -3.78 -2.74 -14.32
CA ASP A 101 -3.84 -1.59 -15.23
C ASP A 101 -2.94 -1.71 -16.46
N GLN A 102 -2.10 -2.77 -16.54
CA GLN A 102 -1.19 -3.04 -17.66
C GLN A 102 -0.22 -1.89 -17.99
N ALA A 103 -0.02 -0.95 -17.05
CA ALA A 103 0.66 0.33 -17.27
C ALA A 103 0.04 1.16 -18.41
N ASP A 104 -1.24 0.93 -18.74
CA ASP A 104 -1.98 1.63 -19.79
C ASP A 104 -2.97 2.63 -19.18
N PRO A 105 -2.90 3.93 -19.51
CA PRO A 105 -3.78 4.94 -18.92
C PRO A 105 -5.28 4.67 -19.12
N LYS A 106 -5.67 4.11 -20.27
CA LYS A 106 -7.08 3.81 -20.56
C LYS A 106 -7.55 2.65 -19.67
N GLN A 107 -6.80 1.57 -19.61
CA GLN A 107 -7.08 0.46 -18.71
C GLN A 107 -7.07 0.90 -17.24
N GLY A 108 -6.15 1.78 -16.85
CA GLY A 108 -6.11 2.39 -15.53
C GLY A 108 -7.41 3.11 -15.16
N THR A 109 -8.01 3.87 -16.09
CA THR A 109 -9.32 4.51 -15.84
C THR A 109 -10.48 3.52 -15.77
N ILE A 110 -10.45 2.43 -16.53
CA ILE A 110 -11.46 1.36 -16.49
C ILE A 110 -11.43 0.66 -15.12
N VAL A 111 -10.24 0.29 -14.67
CA VAL A 111 -10.03 -0.31 -13.35
C VAL A 111 -10.42 0.67 -12.23
N ALA A 112 -10.07 1.95 -12.36
CA ALA A 112 -10.47 2.95 -11.39
C ALA A 112 -12.00 3.04 -11.25
N GLN A 113 -12.73 3.07 -12.37
CA GLN A 113 -14.19 3.06 -12.35
C GLN A 113 -14.73 1.77 -11.72
N LYS A 114 -14.14 0.60 -12.02
CA LYS A 114 -14.52 -0.68 -11.38
C LYS A 114 -14.39 -0.62 -9.86
N LEU A 115 -13.32 -0.02 -9.34
CA LEU A 115 -13.12 0.13 -7.89
C LEU A 115 -14.08 1.15 -7.26
N VAL A 116 -14.40 2.23 -7.97
CA VAL A 116 -15.46 3.18 -7.58
C VAL A 116 -16.81 2.48 -7.48
N ASP A 117 -17.18 1.69 -8.49
CA ASP A 117 -18.44 0.93 -8.51
C ASP A 117 -18.49 -0.13 -7.41
N ALA A 118 -17.35 -0.73 -7.08
CA ALA A 118 -17.19 -1.66 -5.97
C ALA A 118 -17.23 -0.99 -4.58
N LYS A 119 -17.27 0.35 -4.54
CA LYS A 119 -17.30 1.18 -3.33
C LYS A 119 -16.18 0.81 -2.36
N VAL A 120 -14.96 0.70 -2.89
CA VAL A 120 -13.80 0.45 -2.02
C VAL A 120 -13.60 1.58 -1.02
N ASN A 121 -13.09 1.24 0.16
CA ASN A 121 -12.83 2.20 1.22
C ASN A 121 -11.61 3.06 0.88
N GLY A 122 -10.65 2.56 0.10
CA GLY A 122 -9.48 3.33 -0.33
C GLY A 122 -8.73 2.60 -1.45
N VAL A 123 -7.83 3.32 -2.12
CA VAL A 123 -7.01 2.78 -3.20
C VAL A 123 -5.52 2.92 -2.86
N ILE A 124 -4.79 1.83 -3.00
CA ILE A 124 -3.35 1.74 -2.83
C ILE A 124 -2.72 1.55 -4.21
N GLY A 125 -2.15 2.61 -4.77
CA GLY A 125 -1.69 2.63 -6.15
C GLY A 125 -2.01 3.96 -6.84
N HIS A 126 -1.90 4.07 -8.16
CA HIS A 126 -1.38 3.06 -9.05
C HIS A 126 0.16 3.05 -8.98
N LEU A 127 0.80 2.17 -9.77
CA LEU A 127 2.25 2.18 -9.91
C LEU A 127 2.70 3.33 -10.81
N ASN A 128 2.23 3.36 -12.06
CA ASN A 128 2.72 4.29 -13.06
C ASN A 128 2.06 5.66 -12.90
N SER A 129 2.85 6.74 -13.05
CA SER A 129 2.32 8.12 -13.06
C SER A 129 1.27 8.31 -14.16
N GLY A 130 1.45 7.68 -15.32
CA GLY A 130 0.51 7.76 -16.45
C GLY A 130 -0.86 7.13 -16.18
N THR A 131 -0.95 6.14 -15.29
CA THR A 131 -2.23 5.54 -14.88
C THR A 131 -2.80 6.23 -13.64
N THR A 132 -1.92 6.58 -12.68
CA THR A 132 -2.26 7.27 -11.43
C THR A 132 -2.93 8.63 -11.67
N ILE A 133 -2.37 9.46 -12.54
CA ILE A 133 -2.85 10.84 -12.77
C ILE A 133 -4.32 10.85 -13.25
N PRO A 134 -4.70 10.17 -14.34
CA PRO A 134 -6.10 10.17 -14.77
C PRO A 134 -7.02 9.41 -13.79
N ALA A 135 -6.57 8.30 -13.18
CA ALA A 135 -7.37 7.54 -12.21
C ALA A 135 -7.71 8.38 -10.96
N SER A 136 -6.78 9.22 -10.49
CA SER A 136 -6.96 10.05 -9.29
C SER A 136 -8.18 10.96 -9.36
N LYS A 137 -8.55 11.42 -10.55
CA LYS A 137 -9.78 12.21 -10.74
C LYS A 137 -11.03 11.40 -10.44
N LEU A 138 -11.10 10.14 -10.90
CA LEU A 138 -12.27 9.29 -10.68
C LEU A 138 -12.44 8.98 -9.20
N TYR A 139 -11.34 8.70 -8.50
CA TYR A 139 -11.37 8.49 -7.04
C TYR A 139 -11.75 9.77 -6.30
N ALA A 140 -11.21 10.93 -6.70
CA ALA A 140 -11.56 12.23 -6.11
C ALA A 140 -13.04 12.57 -6.28
N ASP A 141 -13.59 12.40 -7.48
CA ASP A 141 -15.01 12.64 -7.78
C ASP A 141 -15.92 11.71 -6.94
N ALA A 142 -15.44 10.50 -6.61
CA ALA A 142 -16.13 9.53 -5.75
C ALA A 142 -15.85 9.69 -4.25
N GLY A 143 -14.97 10.60 -3.84
CA GLY A 143 -14.56 10.78 -2.45
C GLY A 143 -13.70 9.65 -1.86
N ILE A 144 -13.05 8.85 -2.70
CA ILE A 144 -12.20 7.71 -2.29
C ILE A 144 -10.74 8.18 -2.19
N PRO A 145 -10.07 8.04 -1.04
CA PRO A 145 -8.64 8.33 -0.92
C PRO A 145 -7.81 7.35 -1.73
N GLN A 146 -6.75 7.90 -2.34
CA GLN A 146 -5.72 7.18 -3.06
C GLN A 146 -4.37 7.48 -2.41
N ILE A 147 -3.63 6.43 -2.04
CA ILE A 147 -2.25 6.53 -1.54
C ILE A 147 -1.34 5.74 -2.49
N SER A 148 -0.47 6.42 -3.23
CA SER A 148 0.50 5.75 -4.12
C SER A 148 1.85 5.57 -3.41
N GLY A 149 2.39 4.36 -3.52
CA GLY A 149 3.75 4.02 -3.09
C GLY A 149 4.78 3.97 -4.22
N SER A 150 4.45 4.43 -5.43
CA SER A 150 5.34 4.30 -6.59
C SER A 150 5.26 5.41 -7.64
N ALA A 151 4.11 6.06 -7.82
CA ALA A 151 3.98 7.08 -8.86
C ALA A 151 4.63 8.37 -8.38
N THR A 152 5.68 8.86 -9.05
CA THR A 152 6.53 9.98 -8.58
C THR A 152 6.26 11.32 -9.26
N ASN A 153 5.49 11.36 -10.36
CA ASN A 153 5.27 12.61 -11.09
C ASN A 153 4.45 13.60 -10.24
N PRO A 154 4.95 14.82 -9.97
CA PRO A 154 4.32 15.80 -9.07
C PRO A 154 2.90 16.19 -9.50
N LYS A 155 2.55 16.04 -10.79
CA LYS A 155 1.20 16.32 -11.28
C LYS A 155 0.13 15.51 -10.54
N TYR A 156 0.45 14.31 -10.04
CA TYR A 156 -0.50 13.50 -9.28
C TYR A 156 -1.13 14.28 -8.11
N THR A 157 -0.30 14.80 -7.20
CA THR A 157 -0.71 15.55 -5.99
C THR A 157 -1.01 17.02 -6.28
N GLN A 158 -0.52 17.57 -7.40
CA GLN A 158 -0.74 18.96 -7.79
C GLN A 158 -2.06 19.24 -8.54
N GLN A 159 -2.91 18.23 -8.76
CA GLN A 159 -4.23 18.41 -9.37
C GLN A 159 -5.28 19.06 -8.44
N GLY A 160 -4.95 19.28 -7.17
CA GLY A 160 -5.84 19.90 -6.18
C GLY A 160 -6.80 18.92 -5.51
N PHE A 161 -6.67 17.63 -5.76
CA PHE A 161 -7.49 16.59 -5.12
C PHE A 161 -7.01 16.32 -3.70
N LYS A 162 -7.90 16.52 -2.72
CA LYS A 162 -7.62 16.22 -1.30
C LYS A 162 -7.57 14.73 -0.99
N THR A 163 -7.92 13.89 -1.96
CA THR A 163 -7.88 12.42 -1.89
C THR A 163 -6.54 11.84 -2.33
N ALA A 164 -5.63 12.62 -2.91
CA ALA A 164 -4.38 12.12 -3.49
C ALA A 164 -3.21 12.26 -2.51
N PHE A 165 -2.56 11.14 -2.17
CA PHE A 165 -1.39 11.10 -1.30
C PHE A 165 -0.28 10.21 -1.88
N ARG A 166 0.97 10.52 -1.53
CA ARG A 166 2.17 9.78 -1.94
C ARG A 166 3.12 9.57 -0.76
N VAL A 167 3.57 8.34 -0.55
CA VAL A 167 4.49 7.96 0.55
C VAL A 167 5.96 7.83 0.13
N MET A 168 6.36 8.49 -0.96
CA MET A 168 7.74 8.55 -1.46
C MET A 168 8.07 9.96 -1.97
N ALA A 169 9.36 10.26 -2.19
CA ALA A 169 9.75 11.54 -2.79
C ALA A 169 9.34 11.63 -4.27
N ASN A 170 9.16 12.86 -4.78
CA ASN A 170 8.65 13.11 -6.14
C ASN A 170 9.76 13.43 -7.17
N ASP A 171 9.40 13.47 -8.46
CA ASP A 171 10.34 13.69 -9.56
C ASP A 171 11.00 15.08 -9.52
N VAL A 172 10.42 16.08 -8.85
CA VAL A 172 11.07 17.40 -8.69
C VAL A 172 12.30 17.26 -7.79
N GLN A 173 12.17 16.52 -6.69
CA GLN A 173 13.28 16.25 -5.78
C GLN A 173 14.31 15.34 -6.45
N GLN A 174 13.84 14.28 -7.11
CA GLN A 174 14.70 13.28 -7.76
C GLN A 174 15.46 13.84 -8.96
N GLY A 175 14.79 14.54 -9.87
CA GLY A 175 15.39 15.18 -11.05
C GLY A 175 16.44 16.21 -10.66
N LYS A 176 16.18 17.00 -9.60
CA LYS A 176 17.16 17.93 -9.01
C LYS A 176 18.44 17.22 -8.58
N ILE A 177 18.31 16.11 -7.86
CA ILE A 177 19.46 15.34 -7.36
C ILE A 177 20.19 14.65 -8.50
N LEU A 178 19.48 14.03 -9.45
CA LEU A 178 20.06 13.39 -10.63
C LEU A 178 20.86 14.38 -11.50
N GLY A 179 20.29 15.56 -11.79
CA GLY A 179 20.96 16.58 -12.59
C GLY A 179 22.20 17.13 -11.91
N GLY A 180 22.12 17.40 -10.60
CA GLY A 180 23.28 17.80 -9.80
C GLY A 180 24.37 16.72 -9.77
N PHE A 181 23.99 15.47 -9.52
CA PHE A 181 24.90 14.33 -9.50
C PHE A 181 25.63 14.13 -10.83
N ALA A 182 24.91 14.22 -11.95
CA ALA A 182 25.49 14.09 -13.29
C ALA A 182 26.62 15.10 -13.53
N VAL A 183 26.44 16.35 -13.13
CA VAL A 183 27.43 17.41 -13.39
C VAL A 183 28.53 17.45 -12.32
N GLN A 184 28.14 17.41 -11.05
CA GLN A 184 29.05 17.68 -9.94
C GLN A 184 29.90 16.46 -9.57
N GLN A 185 29.37 15.24 -9.72
CA GLN A 185 30.08 14.03 -9.32
C GLN A 185 30.48 13.15 -10.50
N LEU A 186 29.61 13.02 -11.51
CA LEU A 186 29.98 12.30 -12.72
C LEU A 186 30.78 13.15 -13.70
N ALA A 187 30.95 14.45 -13.41
CA ALA A 187 31.69 15.43 -14.20
C ALA A 187 31.19 15.57 -15.65
N ALA A 188 29.91 15.29 -15.90
CA ALA A 188 29.30 15.40 -17.23
C ALA A 188 29.15 16.87 -17.62
N LYS A 189 29.83 17.29 -18.68
CA LYS A 189 29.70 18.63 -19.28
C LYS A 189 28.65 18.64 -20.37
N THR A 190 28.44 17.50 -21.02
CA THR A 190 27.47 17.32 -22.10
C THR A 190 26.59 16.11 -21.82
N VAL A 191 25.28 16.30 -21.83
CA VAL A 191 24.29 15.24 -21.61
C VAL A 191 23.44 15.01 -22.87
N ALA A 192 23.12 13.76 -23.16
CA ALA A 192 22.01 13.41 -24.03
C ALA A 192 20.87 12.88 -23.16
N ILE A 193 19.63 13.19 -23.52
CA ILE A 193 18.47 12.88 -22.70
C ILE A 193 17.46 12.13 -23.57
N VAL A 194 16.98 10.98 -23.10
CA VAL A 194 15.98 10.15 -23.76
C VAL A 194 14.84 9.87 -22.79
N ASP A 195 13.58 9.99 -23.22
CA ASP A 195 12.41 9.52 -22.44
C ASP A 195 11.56 8.53 -23.24
N ASP A 196 10.69 7.80 -22.56
CA ASP A 196 9.79 6.80 -23.15
C ASP A 196 8.38 7.32 -23.50
N ARG A 197 8.16 8.64 -23.50
CA ARG A 197 6.86 9.30 -23.68
C ARG A 197 5.78 8.94 -22.67
N SER A 198 6.12 8.22 -21.60
CA SER A 198 5.23 8.08 -20.45
C SER A 198 5.23 9.37 -19.63
N ALA A 199 4.16 9.60 -18.86
CA ALA A 199 4.10 10.75 -17.95
C ALA A 199 5.24 10.75 -16.92
N TYR A 200 5.69 9.58 -16.47
CA TYR A 200 6.83 9.45 -15.57
C TYR A 200 8.14 9.77 -16.30
N GLY A 201 8.44 9.06 -17.40
CA GLY A 201 9.70 9.19 -18.12
C GLY A 201 9.94 10.60 -18.64
N GLN A 202 8.91 11.25 -19.19
CA GLN A 202 8.99 12.65 -19.60
C GLN A 202 9.17 13.58 -18.41
N GLY A 203 8.34 13.45 -17.36
CA GLY A 203 8.39 14.33 -16.20
C GLY A 203 9.73 14.33 -15.49
N LEU A 204 10.31 13.14 -15.27
CA LEU A 204 11.62 13.01 -14.65
C LEU A 204 12.73 13.54 -15.56
N ALA A 205 12.67 13.27 -16.86
CA ALA A 205 13.65 13.79 -17.82
C ALA A 205 13.64 15.32 -17.92
N ASP A 206 12.47 15.94 -17.80
CA ASP A 206 12.32 17.40 -17.81
C ASP A 206 12.91 18.04 -16.54
N GLU A 207 12.68 17.46 -15.35
CA GLU A 207 13.30 17.93 -14.11
C GLU A 207 14.82 17.66 -14.07
N PHE A 208 15.27 16.53 -14.63
CA PHE A 208 16.70 16.26 -14.83
C PHE A 208 17.35 17.31 -15.74
N GLU A 209 16.76 17.60 -16.90
CA GLU A 209 17.27 18.56 -17.87
C GLU A 209 17.46 19.93 -17.22
N LYS A 210 16.41 20.41 -16.56
CA LYS A 210 16.41 21.68 -15.82
C LYS A 210 17.52 21.73 -14.79
N ALA A 211 17.70 20.68 -13.99
CA ALA A 211 18.72 20.62 -12.95
C ALA A 211 20.15 20.50 -13.51
N ALA A 212 20.35 19.69 -14.56
CA ALA A 212 21.64 19.52 -15.20
C ALA A 212 22.10 20.81 -15.88
N VAL A 213 21.21 21.52 -16.59
CA VAL A 213 21.50 22.82 -17.19
C VAL A 213 21.81 23.86 -16.12
N ALA A 214 21.03 23.92 -15.04
CA ALA A 214 21.29 24.82 -13.92
C ALA A 214 22.65 24.53 -13.24
N ALA A 215 23.09 23.27 -13.24
CA ALA A 215 24.40 22.86 -12.74
C ALA A 215 25.55 23.09 -13.74
N GLY A 216 25.26 23.48 -14.99
CA GLY A 216 26.25 23.86 -16.00
C GLY A 216 26.47 22.87 -17.15
N ALA A 217 25.66 21.83 -17.28
CA ALA A 217 25.72 20.92 -18.43
C ALA A 217 25.09 21.53 -19.70
N LYS A 218 25.58 21.11 -20.86
CA LYS A 218 24.96 21.35 -22.16
C LYS A 218 24.14 20.13 -22.58
N VAL A 219 22.91 20.34 -23.03
CA VAL A 219 22.11 19.28 -23.65
C VAL A 219 22.54 19.11 -25.10
N ALA A 220 23.25 18.03 -25.41
CA ALA A 220 23.71 17.71 -26.77
C ALA A 220 22.54 17.34 -27.69
N THR A 221 21.58 16.59 -27.16
CA THR A 221 20.36 16.18 -27.87
C THR A 221 19.32 15.71 -26.88
N ARG A 222 18.05 15.95 -27.21
CA ARG A 222 16.87 15.47 -26.50
C ARG A 222 16.08 14.59 -27.46
N GLU A 223 16.03 13.30 -27.18
CA GLU A 223 15.29 12.31 -27.96
C GLU A 223 14.18 11.71 -27.11
N PHE A 224 13.34 10.92 -27.77
CA PHE A 224 12.31 10.16 -27.11
C PHE A 224 12.06 8.86 -27.86
N THR A 225 11.48 7.89 -27.17
CA THR A 225 11.07 6.60 -27.68
C THR A 225 9.63 6.31 -27.23
N THR A 226 9.26 5.05 -27.04
CA THR A 226 8.02 4.63 -26.40
C THR A 226 8.30 3.64 -25.29
N ASP A 227 7.36 3.48 -24.37
CA ASP A 227 7.37 2.48 -23.29
C ASP A 227 7.25 1.02 -23.80
N LYS A 228 7.06 0.83 -25.11
CA LYS A 228 7.04 -0.48 -25.80
C LYS A 228 8.27 -0.71 -26.67
N ALA A 229 9.18 0.27 -26.77
CA ALA A 229 10.34 0.16 -27.64
C ALA A 229 11.33 -0.89 -27.13
N THR A 230 11.98 -1.57 -28.07
CA THR A 230 13.04 -2.55 -27.82
C THR A 230 14.29 -2.29 -28.67
N ASP A 231 14.17 -1.50 -29.73
CA ASP A 231 15.26 -1.07 -30.59
C ASP A 231 15.51 0.44 -30.41
N PHE A 232 16.76 0.78 -30.11
CA PHE A 232 17.22 2.15 -29.87
C PHE A 232 18.36 2.53 -30.83
N ALA A 233 18.70 1.70 -31.82
CA ALA A 233 19.90 1.86 -32.63
C ALA A 233 19.97 3.21 -33.35
N ALA A 234 18.85 3.68 -33.91
CA ALA A 234 18.78 4.98 -34.61
C ALA A 234 19.04 6.16 -33.65
N ILE A 235 18.35 6.17 -32.50
CA ILE A 235 18.48 7.20 -31.46
C ILE A 235 19.91 7.19 -30.91
N LEU A 236 20.44 6.01 -30.57
CA LEU A 236 21.78 5.86 -30.03
C LEU A 236 22.87 6.22 -31.04
N THR A 237 22.67 5.99 -32.35
CA THR A 237 23.59 6.43 -33.41
C THR A 237 23.63 7.95 -33.50
N LYS A 238 22.47 8.62 -33.44
CA LYS A 238 22.39 10.08 -33.37
C LYS A 238 23.11 10.61 -32.13
N ILE A 239 22.84 10.02 -30.97
CA ILE A 239 23.51 10.37 -29.70
C ILE A 239 25.03 10.19 -29.80
N LYS A 240 25.50 9.07 -30.38
CA LYS A 240 26.93 8.81 -30.60
C LYS A 240 27.62 9.91 -31.40
N SER A 241 26.96 10.42 -32.43
CA SER A 241 27.50 11.53 -33.25
C SER A 241 27.72 12.82 -32.45
N LYS A 242 26.99 13.01 -31.34
CA LYS A 242 27.09 14.18 -30.45
C LYS A 242 28.14 14.03 -29.34
N LYS A 243 28.68 12.82 -29.14
CA LYS A 243 29.72 12.51 -28.15
C LYS A 243 29.40 13.05 -26.73
N PRO A 244 28.21 12.77 -26.16
CA PRO A 244 27.91 13.20 -24.80
C PRO A 244 28.77 12.44 -23.78
N ASP A 245 28.95 13.04 -22.60
CA ASP A 245 29.60 12.39 -21.45
C ASP A 245 28.64 11.41 -20.77
N LEU A 246 27.33 11.72 -20.81
CA LEU A 246 26.28 10.98 -20.13
C LEU A 246 25.00 10.93 -20.99
N VAL A 247 24.34 9.78 -20.98
CA VAL A 247 22.98 9.57 -21.47
C VAL A 247 22.07 9.41 -20.25
N PHE A 248 21.13 10.33 -20.08
CA PHE A 248 20.04 10.18 -19.13
C PHE A 248 18.87 9.50 -19.82
N TYR A 249 18.26 8.53 -19.14
CA TYR A 249 17.05 7.88 -19.59
C TYR A 249 15.93 8.03 -18.55
N GLY A 250 14.83 8.67 -18.94
CA GLY A 250 13.59 8.71 -18.19
C GLY A 250 12.63 7.63 -18.65
N GLY A 251 12.49 6.57 -17.86
CA GLY A 251 11.59 5.45 -18.16
C GLY A 251 11.90 4.22 -17.32
N MET A 252 11.41 3.07 -17.77
CA MET A 252 11.44 1.82 -17.00
C MET A 252 12.58 0.88 -17.41
N ASP A 253 12.90 -0.08 -16.55
CA ASP A 253 13.93 -1.10 -16.74
C ASP A 253 13.82 -1.90 -18.04
N ALA A 254 12.58 -2.21 -18.47
CA ALA A 254 12.27 -2.94 -19.69
C ALA A 254 12.88 -2.30 -20.95
N GLN A 255 12.97 -0.98 -20.98
CA GLN A 255 13.64 -0.21 -22.04
C GLN A 255 15.08 0.15 -21.66
N GLY A 256 15.31 0.54 -20.40
CA GLY A 256 16.61 1.00 -19.93
C GLY A 256 17.70 -0.06 -20.07
N GLY A 257 17.42 -1.31 -19.70
CA GLY A 257 18.37 -2.42 -19.80
C GLY A 257 18.83 -2.68 -21.24
N PRO A 258 17.91 -2.94 -22.19
CA PRO A 258 18.27 -3.11 -23.59
C PRO A 258 18.90 -1.86 -24.22
N MET A 259 18.53 -0.65 -23.79
CA MET A 259 19.21 0.59 -24.21
C MET A 259 20.68 0.60 -23.78
N ALA A 260 20.97 0.31 -22.51
CA ALA A 260 22.35 0.22 -22.01
C ALA A 260 23.15 -0.85 -22.79
N LYS A 261 22.54 -2.00 -23.08
CA LYS A 261 23.14 -3.05 -23.92
C LYS A 261 23.48 -2.55 -25.32
N GLN A 262 22.56 -1.86 -25.98
CA GLN A 262 22.79 -1.32 -27.32
C GLN A 262 23.81 -0.18 -27.33
N MET A 263 23.90 0.63 -26.27
CA MET A 263 24.97 1.62 -26.11
C MET A 263 26.35 0.95 -26.15
N LYS A 264 26.53 -0.15 -25.41
CA LYS A 264 27.77 -0.93 -25.42
C LYS A 264 28.06 -1.54 -26.79
N THR A 265 27.08 -2.15 -27.44
CA THR A 265 27.22 -2.72 -28.79
C THR A 265 27.64 -1.68 -29.82
N LEU A 266 27.09 -0.47 -29.75
CA LEU A 266 27.46 0.63 -30.64
C LEU A 266 28.79 1.30 -30.25
N GLY A 267 29.46 0.85 -29.18
CA GLY A 267 30.70 1.45 -28.69
C GLY A 267 30.52 2.88 -28.16
N LEU A 268 29.33 3.24 -27.70
CA LEU A 268 29.07 4.51 -27.05
C LEU A 268 29.71 4.49 -25.65
N LYS A 269 30.59 5.46 -25.38
CA LYS A 269 31.36 5.53 -24.13
C LYS A 269 30.71 6.36 -23.02
N ALA A 270 29.59 7.01 -23.32
CA ALA A 270 28.84 7.81 -22.36
C ALA A 270 28.37 6.93 -21.19
N LYS A 271 28.37 7.50 -19.97
CA LYS A 271 27.70 6.88 -18.81
C LYS A 271 26.20 6.85 -19.05
N PHE A 272 25.51 5.90 -18.45
CA PHE A 272 24.06 5.79 -18.41
C PHE A 272 23.57 6.11 -17.00
N LEU A 273 22.54 6.96 -16.92
CA LEU A 273 21.89 7.36 -15.68
C LEU A 273 20.37 7.27 -15.87
N THR A 274 19.66 6.69 -14.89
CA THR A 274 18.20 6.57 -14.92
C THR A 274 17.57 6.89 -13.55
N GLY A 275 16.25 7.01 -13.53
CA GLY A 275 15.44 7.10 -12.32
C GLY A 275 15.21 5.76 -11.63
N ASP A 276 14.22 5.74 -10.74
CA ASP A 276 13.79 4.58 -9.97
C ASP A 276 13.19 3.50 -10.84
N GLY A 277 12.45 3.88 -11.89
CA GLY A 277 11.93 2.93 -12.86
C GLY A 277 12.97 2.01 -13.50
N GLY A 278 14.24 2.41 -13.53
CA GLY A 278 15.36 1.58 -14.00
C GLY A 278 16.28 1.03 -12.89
N CYS A 279 15.99 1.34 -11.62
CA CYS A 279 16.83 1.00 -10.47
C CYS A 279 16.48 -0.39 -9.90
N THR A 280 16.37 -1.39 -10.77
CA THR A 280 15.83 -2.72 -10.45
C THR A 280 16.83 -3.84 -10.76
N PRO A 281 16.69 -5.05 -10.19
CA PRO A 281 17.45 -6.21 -10.64
C PRO A 281 17.18 -6.57 -12.11
N GLU A 282 15.97 -6.31 -12.61
CA GLU A 282 15.59 -6.61 -13.99
C GLU A 282 16.36 -5.75 -15.01
N PHE A 283 16.68 -4.48 -14.68
CA PHE A 283 17.56 -3.65 -15.51
C PHE A 283 18.92 -4.32 -15.73
N ILE A 284 19.55 -4.80 -14.65
CA ILE A 284 20.84 -5.50 -14.70
C ILE A 284 20.73 -6.77 -15.54
N LYS A 285 19.68 -7.56 -15.32
CA LYS A 285 19.41 -8.79 -16.09
C LYS A 285 19.25 -8.53 -17.58
N LEU A 286 18.46 -7.52 -17.97
CA LEU A 286 18.17 -7.19 -19.36
C LEU A 286 19.38 -6.57 -20.07
N GLY A 287 20.15 -5.74 -19.38
CA GLY A 287 21.34 -5.09 -19.94
C GLY A 287 22.61 -5.94 -19.88
N GLY A 288 22.68 -6.94 -19.00
CA GLY A 288 23.85 -7.79 -18.76
C GLY A 288 25.10 -6.98 -18.42
N ASP A 289 26.26 -7.40 -18.90
CA ASP A 289 27.57 -6.74 -18.69
C ASP A 289 27.63 -5.29 -19.20
N ALA A 290 26.61 -4.80 -19.90
CA ALA A 290 26.55 -3.40 -20.30
C ALA A 290 26.09 -2.46 -19.17
N THR A 291 25.46 -3.02 -18.15
CA THR A 291 25.00 -2.29 -16.97
C THR A 291 26.12 -1.98 -15.99
N GLU A 292 27.25 -2.68 -16.06
CA GLU A 292 28.39 -2.46 -15.19
C GLU A 292 28.86 -1.00 -15.23
N GLY A 293 28.94 -0.37 -14.06
CA GLY A 293 29.31 1.03 -13.92
C GLY A 293 28.23 2.06 -14.27
N GLN A 294 27.02 1.65 -14.61
CA GLN A 294 25.88 2.56 -14.84
C GLN A 294 25.20 2.93 -13.52
N TYR A 295 24.42 4.01 -13.54
CA TYR A 295 23.87 4.63 -12.34
C TYR A 295 22.35 4.71 -12.37
N CYS A 296 21.73 4.69 -11.19
CA CYS A 296 20.31 5.02 -11.01
C CYS A 296 20.09 5.82 -9.73
N SER A 297 18.89 6.35 -9.59
CA SER A 297 18.39 6.90 -8.32
C SER A 297 17.16 6.14 -7.85
N LEU A 298 16.91 6.18 -6.54
CA LEU A 298 15.71 5.69 -5.89
C LEU A 298 15.17 6.77 -4.93
N PRO A 299 13.90 7.20 -5.05
CA PRO A 299 13.25 7.99 -4.04
C PRO A 299 13.16 7.23 -2.72
N GLY A 300 13.84 7.76 -1.71
CA GLY A 300 13.95 7.20 -0.37
C GLY A 300 15.39 6.79 -0.02
N VAL A 301 15.50 5.88 0.93
CA VAL A 301 16.77 5.37 1.48
C VAL A 301 16.93 3.88 1.18
N PRO A 302 18.16 3.32 1.21
CA PRO A 302 18.35 1.88 1.10
C PRO A 302 17.56 1.13 2.17
N LEU A 303 17.11 -0.09 1.85
CA LEU A 303 16.34 -0.94 2.77
C LEU A 303 17.02 -1.06 4.14
N GLU A 304 18.34 -1.21 4.18
CA GLU A 304 19.12 -1.37 5.41
C GLU A 304 19.17 -0.09 6.26
N LYS A 305 18.84 1.06 5.67
CA LYS A 305 18.78 2.36 6.35
C LYS A 305 17.36 2.81 6.66
N MET A 306 16.35 2.10 6.17
CA MET A 306 14.95 2.37 6.50
C MET A 306 14.66 2.03 7.97
N PRO A 307 13.86 2.84 8.70
CA PRO A 307 13.51 2.60 10.11
C PRO A 307 13.07 1.16 10.44
N GLY A 308 12.23 0.56 9.59
CA GLY A 308 11.72 -0.80 9.72
C GLY A 308 12.28 -1.79 8.70
N GLY A 309 13.26 -1.38 7.90
CA GLY A 309 13.62 -2.10 6.67
C GLY A 309 14.15 -3.51 6.88
N LYS A 310 14.88 -3.76 7.97
CA LYS A 310 15.38 -5.12 8.27
C LYS A 310 14.23 -6.10 8.52
N ASP A 311 13.30 -5.76 9.42
CA ASP A 311 12.16 -6.64 9.76
C ASP A 311 11.24 -6.84 8.57
N PHE A 312 10.94 -5.76 7.84
CA PHE A 312 10.17 -5.85 6.61
C PHE A 312 10.87 -6.75 5.58
N GLY A 313 12.17 -6.54 5.34
CA GLY A 313 12.97 -7.29 4.38
C GLY A 313 13.01 -8.79 4.68
N ASP A 314 13.22 -9.16 5.93
CA ASP A 314 13.26 -10.56 6.38
C ASP A 314 11.89 -11.24 6.15
N LYS A 315 10.80 -10.62 6.59
CA LYS A 315 9.43 -11.16 6.42
C LYS A 315 9.00 -11.23 4.97
N PHE A 316 9.27 -10.18 4.19
CA PHE A 316 8.89 -10.12 2.79
C PHE A 316 9.65 -11.19 2.00
N THR A 317 10.96 -11.31 2.22
CA THR A 317 11.81 -12.30 1.53
C THR A 317 11.40 -13.72 1.85
N ALA A 318 11.06 -14.01 3.12
CA ALA A 318 10.61 -15.34 3.53
C ALA A 318 9.31 -15.78 2.83
N LYS A 319 8.43 -14.85 2.47
CA LYS A 319 7.10 -15.17 1.91
C LYS A 319 6.99 -14.96 0.40
N TYR A 320 7.65 -13.94 -0.13
CA TYR A 320 7.48 -13.47 -1.51
C TYR A 320 8.77 -13.49 -2.34
N GLY A 321 9.92 -13.71 -1.70
CA GLY A 321 11.23 -13.64 -2.35
C GLY A 321 11.77 -12.21 -2.43
N GLN A 322 12.69 -11.97 -3.36
CA GLN A 322 13.44 -10.72 -3.41
C GLN A 322 12.54 -9.51 -3.72
N ILE A 323 12.65 -8.47 -2.89
CA ILE A 323 12.05 -7.15 -3.14
C ILE A 323 12.58 -6.59 -4.46
N GLN A 324 11.68 -6.15 -5.33
CA GLN A 324 12.06 -5.50 -6.58
C GLN A 324 12.36 -4.03 -6.34
N LEU A 325 11.42 -3.27 -5.76
CA LEU A 325 11.62 -1.84 -5.55
C LEU A 325 10.68 -1.19 -4.53
N TYR A 326 9.37 -1.29 -4.73
CA TYR A 326 8.39 -0.42 -4.08
C TYR A 326 7.58 -1.09 -2.97
N ALA A 327 7.71 -2.41 -2.78
CA ALA A 327 6.95 -3.15 -1.76
C ALA A 327 6.92 -2.50 -0.35
N PRO A 328 8.03 -1.97 0.21
CA PRO A 328 7.99 -1.30 1.51
C PRO A 328 7.08 -0.07 1.55
N TYR A 329 7.07 0.72 0.47
CA TYR A 329 6.26 1.93 0.37
C TYR A 329 4.78 1.59 0.21
N VAL A 330 4.47 0.55 -0.56
CA VAL A 330 3.10 0.08 -0.75
C VAL A 330 2.54 -0.53 0.54
N TYR A 331 3.37 -1.24 1.30
CA TYR A 331 3.04 -1.69 2.66
C TYR A 331 2.69 -0.50 3.56
N ASP A 332 3.54 0.51 3.60
CA ASP A 332 3.30 1.73 4.40
C ASP A 332 2.03 2.48 3.99
N ALA A 333 1.71 2.53 2.70
CA ALA A 333 0.47 3.13 2.21
C ALA A 333 -0.79 2.44 2.79
N VAL A 334 -0.80 1.11 2.86
CA VAL A 334 -1.89 0.35 3.52
C VAL A 334 -1.94 0.67 5.01
N MET A 335 -0.79 0.70 5.67
CA MET A 335 -0.71 0.94 7.12
C MET A 335 -1.19 2.35 7.50
N VAL A 336 -0.85 3.37 6.70
CA VAL A 336 -1.34 4.75 6.86
C VAL A 336 -2.86 4.82 6.69
N ALA A 337 -3.42 4.14 5.69
CA ALA A 337 -4.86 4.12 5.50
C ALA A 337 -5.59 3.47 6.71
N ALA A 338 -5.09 2.33 7.19
CA ALA A 338 -5.65 1.64 8.34
C ALA A 338 -5.50 2.44 9.65
N ASP A 339 -4.36 3.11 9.86
CA ASP A 339 -4.15 4.00 11.01
C ASP A 339 -5.11 5.20 10.98
N ALA A 340 -5.30 5.82 9.82
CA ALA A 340 -6.24 6.92 9.67
C ALA A 340 -7.68 6.49 9.96
N MET A 341 -8.12 5.32 9.48
CA MET A 341 -9.43 4.75 9.81
C MET A 341 -9.58 4.53 11.32
N LYS A 342 -8.53 4.02 11.98
CA LYS A 342 -8.51 3.81 13.43
C LYS A 342 -8.63 5.14 14.19
N ARG A 343 -7.84 6.15 13.84
CA ARG A 343 -7.89 7.49 14.45
C ARG A 343 -9.24 8.18 14.25
N ALA A 344 -9.84 8.01 13.09
CA ALA A 344 -11.17 8.52 12.77
C ALA A 344 -12.30 7.72 13.44
N ASN A 345 -11.98 6.55 14.01
CA ASN A 345 -12.95 5.57 14.50
C ASN A 345 -14.04 5.23 13.44
N SER A 346 -13.67 5.23 12.17
CA SER A 346 -14.57 4.99 11.03
C SER A 346 -13.82 4.46 9.82
N VAL A 347 -14.47 3.57 9.08
CA VAL A 347 -13.99 3.06 7.79
C VAL A 347 -14.62 3.79 6.60
N ASP A 348 -15.50 4.76 6.85
CA ASP A 348 -16.11 5.61 5.83
C ASP A 348 -15.08 6.63 5.30
N PRO A 349 -14.75 6.61 3.99
CA PRO A 349 -13.81 7.54 3.37
C PRO A 349 -14.08 9.00 3.71
N THR A 350 -15.35 9.40 3.80
CA THR A 350 -15.72 10.79 4.10
C THR A 350 -15.32 11.22 5.50
N VAL A 351 -15.17 10.26 6.43
CA VAL A 351 -14.82 10.52 7.83
C VAL A 351 -13.32 10.41 8.05
N TYR A 352 -12.65 9.40 7.50
CA TYR A 352 -11.23 9.16 7.77
C TYR A 352 -10.27 9.87 6.82
N LEU A 353 -10.73 10.34 5.65
CA LEU A 353 -9.88 11.05 4.68
C LEU A 353 -9.11 12.25 5.30
N PRO A 354 -9.73 13.15 6.09
CA PRO A 354 -9.00 14.22 6.75
C PRO A 354 -7.90 13.73 7.70
N GLU A 355 -8.08 12.54 8.28
CA GLU A 355 -7.09 11.95 9.17
C GLU A 355 -5.86 11.43 8.41
N ILE A 356 -6.00 10.98 7.15
CA ILE A 356 -4.84 10.66 6.29
C ILE A 356 -3.95 11.90 6.13
N GLY A 357 -4.52 13.06 5.82
CA GLY A 357 -3.75 14.30 5.65
C GLY A 357 -3.05 14.79 6.93
N LYS A 358 -3.50 14.34 8.11
CA LYS A 358 -2.88 14.64 9.41
C LYS A 358 -1.94 13.54 9.90
N THR A 359 -1.65 12.55 9.06
CA THR A 359 -0.89 11.39 9.51
C THR A 359 0.49 11.78 10.00
N ASP A 360 0.91 11.10 11.06
CA ASP A 360 2.25 11.15 11.63
C ASP A 360 2.64 9.72 11.99
N TYR A 361 2.87 8.92 10.95
CA TYR A 361 2.95 7.47 11.07
C TYR A 361 4.42 7.00 11.04
N PRO A 362 4.92 6.29 12.07
CA PRO A 362 6.26 5.72 12.05
C PRO A 362 6.28 4.47 11.15
N GLY A 363 6.37 4.70 9.85
CA GLY A 363 6.37 3.66 8.83
C GLY A 363 7.68 2.88 8.75
N VAL A 364 7.66 1.81 7.94
CA VAL A 364 8.83 1.02 7.59
C VAL A 364 9.86 1.91 6.89
N THR A 365 9.41 2.73 5.95
CA THR A 365 10.25 3.50 5.02
C THR A 365 10.73 4.82 5.59
N ALA A 366 9.86 5.51 6.34
CA ALA A 366 10.11 6.81 6.94
C ALA A 366 9.06 7.12 8.03
N ARG A 367 9.25 8.22 8.76
CA ARG A 367 8.14 8.87 9.47
C ARG A 367 7.27 9.58 8.42
N ILE A 368 6.08 9.07 8.18
CA ILE A 368 5.20 9.51 7.10
C ILE A 368 4.36 10.68 7.60
N GLN A 369 4.57 11.83 6.97
CA GLN A 369 3.79 13.03 7.14
C GLN A 369 3.56 13.65 5.77
N PHE A 370 2.36 14.15 5.50
CA PHE A 370 2.05 14.78 4.23
C PHE A 370 2.10 16.31 4.33
N ASP A 371 2.53 16.94 3.24
CA ASP A 371 2.35 18.37 3.04
C ASP A 371 0.91 18.72 2.61
N ALA A 372 0.65 20.00 2.30
CA ALA A 372 -0.68 20.46 1.93
C ALA A 372 -1.20 19.94 0.57
N LEU A 373 -0.30 19.38 -0.25
CA LEU A 373 -0.57 18.79 -1.56
C LEU A 373 -0.75 17.27 -1.48
N GLY A 374 -0.33 16.65 -0.38
CA GLY A 374 -0.39 15.19 -0.20
C GLY A 374 0.94 14.49 -0.51
N ASP A 375 2.03 15.22 -0.71
CA ASP A 375 3.37 14.63 -0.89
C ASP A 375 4.03 14.37 0.48
N LEU A 376 4.89 13.34 0.53
CA LEU A 376 5.71 13.01 1.70
C LEU A 376 6.64 14.19 2.05
N LYS A 377 6.61 14.64 3.31
CA LYS A 377 7.59 15.58 3.86
C LYS A 377 8.94 14.92 4.04
N GLY A 378 10.02 15.66 3.78
CA GLY A 378 11.37 15.18 4.05
C GLY A 378 11.81 14.02 3.15
N GLY A 379 11.35 13.99 1.89
CA GLY A 379 11.81 12.99 0.92
C GLY A 379 13.32 13.02 0.68
N SER A 380 13.95 11.86 0.80
CA SER A 380 15.36 11.61 0.43
C SER A 380 15.43 10.96 -0.95
N ILE A 381 16.58 11.02 -1.62
CA ILE A 381 16.88 10.29 -2.85
C ILE A 381 18.22 9.60 -2.67
N SER A 382 18.27 8.29 -2.93
CA SER A 382 19.50 7.50 -2.91
C SER A 382 20.01 7.24 -4.30
N LEU A 383 21.32 7.30 -4.47
CA LEU A 383 22.02 7.04 -5.71
C LEU A 383 22.73 5.70 -5.64
N TYR A 384 22.71 4.97 -6.74
CA TYR A 384 23.30 3.64 -6.86
C TYR A 384 24.14 3.55 -8.13
N ARG A 385 25.11 2.64 -8.08
CA ARG A 385 25.94 2.25 -9.22
C ARG A 385 25.91 0.74 -9.36
N VAL A 386 25.85 0.21 -10.57
CA VAL A 386 26.08 -1.23 -10.78
C VAL A 386 27.56 -1.53 -10.58
N LYS A 387 27.84 -2.49 -9.71
CA LYS A 387 29.17 -3.08 -9.50
C LYS A 387 29.03 -4.57 -9.25
N ASP A 388 29.83 -5.37 -9.94
CA ASP A 388 29.81 -6.83 -9.84
C ASP A 388 28.40 -7.41 -10.07
N GLY A 389 27.66 -6.82 -11.01
CA GLY A 389 26.29 -7.21 -11.35
C GLY A 389 25.25 -6.92 -10.26
N LYS A 390 25.52 -6.01 -9.33
CA LYS A 390 24.59 -5.61 -8.26
C LYS A 390 24.53 -4.09 -8.10
N TRP A 391 23.40 -3.58 -7.63
CA TRP A 391 23.31 -2.19 -7.22
C TRP A 391 24.09 -1.96 -5.91
N GLU A 392 25.16 -1.18 -6.00
CA GLU A 392 25.94 -0.69 -4.87
C GLU A 392 25.46 0.73 -4.52
N TYR A 393 25.14 0.93 -3.24
CA TYR A 393 24.78 2.25 -2.71
C TYR A 393 25.96 3.23 -2.84
N VAL A 394 25.68 4.42 -3.38
CA VAL A 394 26.66 5.51 -3.48
C VAL A 394 26.45 6.47 -2.31
N GLU A 395 25.30 7.14 -2.29
CA GLU A 395 24.94 8.12 -1.25
C GLU A 395 23.43 8.34 -1.20
N THR A 396 22.96 9.04 -0.17
CA THR A 396 21.58 9.53 -0.03
C THR A 396 21.66 11.04 0.14
N LEU A 397 20.88 11.76 -0.65
CA LEU A 397 20.76 13.22 -0.62
C LEU A 397 19.32 13.62 -0.31
N GLY A 398 19.13 14.77 0.34
CA GLY A 398 17.82 15.19 0.85
C GLY A 398 17.46 14.55 2.20
N GLY A 399 16.19 14.65 2.60
CA GLY A 399 15.71 14.21 3.92
C GLY A 399 15.85 15.25 5.03
N GLU A 400 15.08 15.08 6.11
CA GLU A 400 15.43 15.69 7.41
C GLU A 400 16.62 14.93 8.03
N PRO A 401 17.47 15.59 8.85
CA PRO A 401 18.63 14.93 9.45
C PRO A 401 18.21 13.67 10.23
N ALA A 402 18.89 12.55 9.95
CA ALA A 402 18.61 11.21 10.48
C ALA A 402 18.51 11.10 12.03
N ALA A 403 18.93 12.12 12.78
CA ALA A 403 18.87 12.16 14.24
C ALA A 403 17.42 12.09 14.77
N GLY A 404 16.48 12.83 14.17
CA GLY A 404 15.09 12.86 14.66
C GLY A 404 14.29 11.59 14.39
N ALA A 405 14.63 10.84 13.34
CA ALA A 405 13.97 9.58 13.00
C ALA A 405 14.38 8.43 13.94
N GLN A 406 15.65 8.40 14.39
CA GLN A 406 16.12 7.40 15.34
C GLN A 406 15.55 7.62 16.75
N GLU A 407 15.43 8.87 17.20
CA GLU A 407 14.75 9.23 18.45
C GLU A 407 13.26 8.87 18.39
N ALA A 408 12.55 9.22 17.33
CA ALA A 408 11.12 8.91 17.18
C ALA A 408 10.85 7.38 17.13
N VAL A 409 11.75 6.59 16.53
CA VAL A 409 11.65 5.13 16.51
C VAL A 409 11.96 4.53 17.89
N ALA A 410 12.89 5.11 18.65
CA ALA A 410 13.17 4.68 20.02
C ALA A 410 11.97 4.98 20.94
N GLU A 411 11.37 6.16 20.83
CA GLU A 411 10.17 6.55 21.57
C GLU A 411 8.97 5.67 21.21
N ALA A 412 8.76 5.39 19.91
CA ALA A 412 7.68 4.50 19.46
C ALA A 412 7.86 3.05 19.95
N LYS A 413 9.11 2.54 19.98
CA LYS A 413 9.41 1.20 20.52
C LYS A 413 9.11 1.11 22.02
N GLU A 414 9.45 2.13 22.79
CA GLU A 414 9.11 2.16 24.22
C GLU A 414 7.60 2.31 24.43
N ALA A 415 6.90 3.14 23.64
CA ALA A 415 5.44 3.25 23.71
C ALA A 415 4.70 1.93 23.38
N VAL A 416 5.17 1.19 22.38
CA VAL A 416 4.63 -0.15 22.03
C VAL A 416 4.89 -1.17 23.14
N LYS A 417 6.06 -1.10 23.79
CA LYS A 417 6.43 -1.97 24.90
C LYS A 417 5.62 -1.66 26.16
N GLU A 418 5.35 -0.39 26.45
CA GLU A 418 4.45 0.02 27.53
C GLU A 418 2.99 -0.41 27.26
N ALA A 419 2.51 -0.25 26.03
CA ALA A 419 1.17 -0.73 25.63
C ALA A 419 1.04 -2.26 25.74
N ALA A 420 2.08 -3.01 25.33
CA ALA A 420 2.11 -4.46 25.48
C ALA A 420 2.13 -4.90 26.95
N LYS A 421 2.85 -4.17 27.81
CA LYS A 421 2.89 -4.40 29.26
C LYS A 421 1.52 -4.13 29.90
N ALA A 422 0.89 -3.00 29.59
CA ALA A 422 -0.45 -2.66 30.09
C ALA A 422 -1.51 -3.69 29.67
N THR A 423 -1.41 -4.21 28.44
CA THR A 423 -2.30 -5.27 27.93
C THR A 423 -2.05 -6.61 28.64
N GLY A 424 -0.79 -6.95 28.92
CA GLY A 424 -0.44 -8.15 29.69
C GLY A 424 -0.89 -8.08 31.15
N GLU A 425 -0.77 -6.92 31.79
CA GLU A 425 -1.25 -6.69 33.16
C GLU A 425 -2.79 -6.75 33.23
N ALA A 426 -3.50 -6.17 32.27
CA ALA A 426 -4.95 -6.26 32.16
C ALA A 426 -5.43 -7.71 31.92
N ALA A 427 -4.73 -8.48 31.08
CA ALA A 427 -5.03 -9.89 30.85
C ALA A 427 -4.79 -10.76 32.10
N LYS A 428 -3.74 -10.44 32.88
CA LYS A 428 -3.46 -11.11 34.14
C LYS A 428 -4.52 -10.80 35.21
N ALA A 429 -4.92 -9.53 35.34
CA ALA A 429 -5.99 -9.12 36.25
C ALA A 429 -7.34 -9.77 35.89
N ALA A 430 -7.66 -9.86 34.60
CA ALA A 430 -8.85 -10.57 34.12
C ALA A 430 -8.79 -12.08 34.41
N GLY A 431 -7.61 -12.70 34.27
CA GLY A 431 -7.39 -14.11 34.59
C GLY A 431 -7.46 -14.43 36.10
N GLU A 432 -6.99 -13.50 36.95
CA GLU A 432 -7.10 -13.61 38.40
C GLU A 432 -8.55 -13.43 38.88
N ALA A 433 -9.27 -12.44 38.34
CA ALA A 433 -10.70 -12.25 38.58
C ALA A 433 -11.53 -13.47 38.13
N ALA A 434 -11.21 -14.05 36.97
CA ALA A 434 -11.87 -15.28 36.50
C ALA A 434 -11.60 -16.49 37.41
N LYS A 435 -10.40 -16.61 37.98
CA LYS A 435 -10.07 -17.66 38.98
C LYS A 435 -10.79 -17.45 40.30
N GLU A 436 -10.96 -16.21 40.73
CA GLU A 436 -11.69 -15.87 41.96
C GLU A 436 -13.18 -16.19 41.81
N MET A 437 -13.81 -15.77 40.70
CA MET A 437 -15.20 -16.14 40.40
C MET A 437 -15.39 -17.66 40.28
N ALA A 438 -14.42 -18.39 39.70
CA ALA A 438 -14.48 -19.85 39.64
C ALA A 438 -14.38 -20.50 41.03
N ARG A 439 -13.57 -19.95 41.94
CA ARG A 439 -13.46 -20.43 43.34
C ARG A 439 -14.74 -20.16 44.13
N GLU A 440 -15.34 -18.99 43.97
CA GLU A 440 -16.62 -18.66 44.60
C GLU A 440 -17.76 -19.53 44.05
N GLY A 441 -17.78 -19.79 42.73
CA GLY A 441 -18.73 -20.71 42.11
C GLY A 441 -18.60 -22.16 42.61
N VAL A 442 -17.39 -22.66 42.81
CA VAL A 442 -17.14 -24.00 43.39
C VAL A 442 -17.59 -24.06 44.86
N LYS A 443 -17.36 -22.98 45.63
CA LYS A 443 -17.80 -22.89 47.04
C LYS A 443 -19.33 -22.87 47.15
N ALA A 444 -20.00 -22.08 46.32
CA ALA A 444 -21.46 -22.03 46.24
C ALA A 444 -22.05 -23.38 45.79
N GLY A 445 -21.41 -24.06 44.84
CA GLY A 445 -21.79 -25.42 44.42
C GLY A 445 -21.64 -26.45 45.53
N ALA A 446 -20.56 -26.38 46.32
CA ALA A 446 -20.34 -27.28 47.45
C ALA A 446 -21.36 -27.07 48.59
N GLU A 447 -21.74 -25.82 48.86
CA GLU A 447 -22.81 -25.51 49.83
C GLU A 447 -24.18 -26.01 49.35
N ALA A 448 -24.50 -25.84 48.06
CA ALA A 448 -25.74 -26.37 47.47
C ALA A 448 -25.82 -27.90 47.54
N VAL A 449 -24.70 -28.61 47.29
CA VAL A 449 -24.63 -30.08 47.42
C VAL A 449 -24.79 -30.51 48.88
N LYS A 450 -24.22 -29.77 49.83
CA LYS A 450 -24.38 -30.04 51.26
C LYS A 450 -25.84 -29.86 51.71
N SER A 451 -26.50 -28.78 51.30
CA SER A 451 -27.92 -28.54 51.60
C SER A 451 -28.83 -29.59 50.95
N ALA A 452 -28.50 -30.04 49.73
CA ALA A 452 -29.24 -31.13 49.07
C ALA A 452 -29.06 -32.48 49.78
N ALA A 453 -27.86 -32.78 50.30
CA ALA A 453 -27.59 -33.98 51.08
C ALA A 453 -28.34 -33.96 52.44
N GLU A 454 -28.39 -32.81 53.11
CA GLU A 454 -29.15 -32.62 54.35
C GLU A 454 -30.67 -32.75 54.13
N ALA A 455 -31.20 -32.21 53.03
CA ALA A 455 -32.60 -32.37 52.65
C ALA A 455 -32.95 -33.83 52.29
N THR A 456 -32.03 -34.55 51.64
CA THR A 456 -32.19 -35.97 51.31
C THR A 456 -32.18 -36.84 52.56
N LYS A 457 -31.31 -36.53 53.53
CA LYS A 457 -31.27 -37.21 54.84
C LYS A 457 -32.57 -37.01 55.64
N ALA A 458 -33.11 -35.79 55.66
CA ALA A 458 -34.38 -35.49 56.31
C ALA A 458 -35.60 -36.16 55.66
N ALA A 459 -35.52 -36.49 54.36
CA ALA A 459 -36.56 -37.23 53.64
C ALA A 459 -36.51 -38.75 53.89
N VAL A 460 -35.32 -39.30 54.16
CA VAL A 460 -35.12 -40.71 54.52
C VAL A 460 -35.57 -40.97 55.97
N ASP A 461 -35.33 -40.04 56.89
CA ASP A 461 -35.74 -40.17 58.31
C ASP A 461 -37.27 -40.02 58.54
N LYS A 462 -38.05 -39.71 57.49
CA LYS A 462 -39.52 -39.58 57.53
C LYS A 462 -40.28 -40.77 56.90
N LYS A 463 -39.57 -41.84 56.54
CA LYS A 463 -40.11 -43.14 56.12
C LYS A 463 -39.74 -44.20 57.15
#